data_AF-Q971U9-F1
#
_entry.id   AF-Q971U9-F1
#
_cell.length_a   1.000
_cell.length_b   1.000
_cell.length_c   1.000
_cell.angle_alpha   90.00
_cell.angle_beta   90.00
_cell.angle_gamma   90.00
#
_symmetry.space_group_name_H-M   'P 1'
#
loop_
_entity.id
_entity.type
_entity.pdbx_description
1 polymer ?
#
loop_
_entity_poly.entity_id
_entity_poly.type
_entity_poly.pdbx_seq_one_letter_code
_entity_poly.pdbx_strand_id
1 'polypeptide(L)'
;MRTKILHIKGKVTAGLGEGRIFLSIPYYIESFKKYLGFEPYAGTLNIVIYDRISLENRLILDLAKGIIIPEHKEPNRVLGSVKAFPSSINSISPAAIVIPARTTHPKSVIEIISPYYLREKLSLKDGDEVEIEVYL
;
A
#
# COMPACT_ATOMS: atom_id res chain seq x y z
N MET A 1 -20.29 -1.42 14.75
CA MET A 1 -20.37 -1.88 13.35
C MET A 1 -19.29 -2.93 13.16
N ARG A 2 -19.58 -4.06 12.49
CA ARG A 2 -18.54 -5.05 12.17
C ARG A 2 -17.65 -4.45 11.07
N THR A 3 -16.35 -4.39 11.30
CA THR A 3 -15.35 -4.03 10.28
C THR A 3 -15.51 -4.98 9.09
N LYS A 4 -15.61 -4.45 7.88
CA LYS A 4 -15.69 -5.28 6.67
C LYS A 4 -14.26 -5.64 6.27
N ILE A 5 -13.98 -6.91 6.06
CA ILE A 5 -12.67 -7.39 5.62
C ILE A 5 -12.76 -7.79 4.15
N LEU A 6 -11.86 -7.26 3.32
CA LEU A 6 -11.64 -7.75 1.96
C LEU A 6 -10.35 -8.55 1.92
N HIS A 7 -10.35 -9.64 1.17
CA HIS A 7 -9.18 -10.49 0.98
C HIS A 7 -8.62 -10.29 -0.42
N ILE A 8 -7.32 -10.04 -0.52
CA ILE A 8 -6.61 -9.90 -1.79
C ILE A 8 -5.41 -10.84 -1.75
N LYS A 9 -5.30 -11.70 -2.76
CA LYS A 9 -4.12 -12.54 -3.02
C LYS A 9 -3.33 -12.00 -4.19
N GLY A 10 -2.02 -12.24 -4.16
CA GLY A 10 -1.17 -11.92 -5.28
C GLY A 10 0.25 -12.41 -5.08
N LYS A 11 1.08 -12.13 -6.08
CA LYS A 11 2.50 -12.50 -6.09
C LYS A 11 3.39 -11.29 -5.93
N VAL A 12 4.41 -11.41 -5.09
CA VAL A 12 5.44 -10.39 -4.93
C VAL A 12 6.15 -10.15 -6.26
N THR A 13 6.37 -8.89 -6.60
CA THR A 13 7.13 -8.49 -7.80
C THR A 13 8.12 -7.39 -7.48
N ALA A 14 9.21 -7.32 -8.23
CA ALA A 14 10.05 -6.14 -8.28
C ALA A 14 9.27 -4.93 -8.82
N GLY A 15 9.67 -3.73 -8.36
CA GLY A 15 9.28 -2.45 -8.93
C GLY A 15 10.50 -1.64 -9.34
N LEU A 16 10.28 -0.42 -9.82
CA LEU A 16 11.34 0.51 -10.25
C LEU A 16 12.10 1.17 -9.08
N GLY A 17 11.74 0.85 -7.83
CA GLY A 17 12.35 1.45 -6.63
C GLY A 17 11.86 2.87 -6.31
N GLU A 18 10.92 3.42 -7.08
CA GLU A 18 10.38 4.78 -6.88
C GLU A 18 9.69 4.96 -5.52
N GLY A 19 9.04 3.91 -5.00
CA GLY A 19 8.41 3.93 -3.67
C GLY A 19 9.38 4.31 -2.54
N ARG A 20 10.68 3.98 -2.68
CA ARG A 20 11.72 4.39 -1.73
C ARG A 20 11.89 5.91 -1.71
N ILE A 21 11.86 6.55 -2.88
CA ILE A 21 12.03 8.01 -3.01
C ILE A 21 10.88 8.70 -2.29
N PHE A 22 9.62 8.33 -2.58
CA PHE A 22 8.45 8.91 -1.93
C PHE A 22 8.41 8.67 -0.42
N LEU A 23 8.73 7.45 0.03
CA LEU A 23 8.77 7.08 1.45
C LEU A 23 10.00 7.60 2.20
N SER A 24 10.87 8.36 1.52
CA SER A 24 11.97 9.10 2.14
C SER A 24 11.67 10.60 2.26
N ILE A 25 10.52 11.07 1.75
CA ILE A 25 10.12 12.48 1.85
C ILE A 25 9.47 12.72 3.23
N PRO A 26 9.93 13.70 4.02
CA PRO A 26 9.42 13.96 5.37
C PRO A 26 7.89 14.12 5.43
N TYR A 27 7.30 14.81 4.46
CA TYR A 27 5.84 14.99 4.38
C TYR A 27 5.06 13.67 4.40
N TYR A 28 5.47 12.70 3.57
CA TYR A 28 4.78 11.40 3.51
C TYR A 28 5.02 10.61 4.79
N ILE A 29 6.25 10.59 5.31
CA ILE A 29 6.61 9.90 6.56
C ILE A 29 5.73 10.41 7.72
N GLU A 30 5.69 11.73 7.93
CA GLU A 30 4.91 12.37 9.00
C GLU A 30 3.41 12.15 8.80
N SER A 31 2.94 12.23 7.56
CA SER A 31 1.52 11.98 7.25
C SER A 31 1.13 10.53 7.50
N PHE A 32 1.92 9.54 7.07
CA PHE A 32 1.64 8.14 7.35
C PHE A 32 1.68 7.86 8.86
N LYS A 33 2.64 8.42 9.59
CA LYS A 33 2.68 8.33 11.06
C LYS A 33 1.44 8.91 11.70
N LYS A 34 0.98 10.08 11.25
CA LYS A 34 -0.21 10.77 11.77
C LYS A 34 -1.50 10.02 11.45
N TYR A 35 -1.68 9.57 10.21
CA TYR A 35 -2.95 9.05 9.72
C TYR A 35 -3.08 7.52 9.83
N LEU A 36 -1.97 6.78 9.80
CA LEU A 36 -1.94 5.30 9.93
C LEU A 36 -1.38 4.82 11.28
N GLY A 37 -0.77 5.71 12.07
CA GLY A 37 -0.22 5.36 13.39
C GLY A 37 1.14 4.66 13.34
N PHE A 38 1.80 4.59 12.18
CA PHE A 38 3.14 4.04 12.05
C PHE A 38 4.00 4.81 11.06
N GLU A 39 5.30 4.83 11.32
CA GLU A 39 6.31 5.31 10.38
C GLU A 39 6.65 4.18 9.40
N PRO A 40 6.48 4.38 8.07
CA PRO A 40 6.74 3.32 7.10
C PRO A 40 8.26 3.10 6.90
N TYR A 41 8.65 1.85 6.66
CA TYR A 41 9.95 1.54 6.09
C TYR A 41 10.11 2.24 4.73
N ALA A 42 11.34 2.66 4.39
CA ALA A 42 11.65 3.37 3.15
C ALA A 42 11.58 2.47 1.90
N GLY A 43 10.38 2.09 1.51
CA GLY A 43 10.08 1.29 0.31
C GLY A 43 8.68 0.68 0.36
N THR A 44 8.18 0.27 -0.81
CA THR A 44 6.91 -0.44 -0.96
C THR A 44 7.16 -1.90 -1.33
N LEU A 45 6.25 -2.79 -0.94
CA LEU A 45 6.18 -4.15 -1.49
C LEU A 45 5.11 -4.16 -2.59
N ASN A 46 5.52 -4.46 -3.81
CA ASN A 46 4.61 -4.53 -4.95
C ASN A 46 4.07 -5.95 -5.09
N ILE A 47 2.75 -6.06 -5.22
CA ILE A 47 2.05 -7.33 -5.37
C ILE A 47 1.22 -7.30 -6.66
N VAL A 48 1.36 -8.33 -7.50
CA VAL A 48 0.54 -8.53 -8.69
C VAL A 48 -0.61 -9.48 -8.34
N ILE A 49 -1.83 -8.98 -8.46
CA ILE A 49 -3.06 -9.74 -8.35
C ILE A 49 -3.24 -10.55 -9.64
N TYR A 50 -3.47 -11.85 -9.50
CA TYR A 50 -3.59 -12.78 -10.62
C TYR A 50 -5.00 -13.38 -10.76
N ASP A 51 -5.80 -13.38 -9.70
CA ASP A 51 -7.14 -13.96 -9.69
C ASP A 51 -8.24 -12.90 -9.75
N ARG A 52 -9.39 -13.29 -10.29
CA ARG A 52 -10.53 -12.41 -10.53
C ARG A 52 -11.14 -11.85 -9.25
N ILE A 53 -11.26 -12.65 -8.19
CA ILE A 53 -11.94 -12.25 -6.95
C ILE A 53 -11.11 -11.18 -6.23
N SER A 54 -9.79 -11.39 -6.14
CA SER A 54 -8.86 -10.42 -5.58
C SER A 54 -8.84 -9.11 -6.39
N LEU A 55 -8.96 -9.20 -7.73
CA LEU A 55 -9.03 -8.01 -8.58
C LEU A 55 -10.33 -7.23 -8.35
N GLU A 56 -11.47 -7.91 -8.25
CA GLU A 56 -12.76 -7.30 -7.91
C GLU A 56 -12.69 -6.62 -6.53
N ASN A 57 -12.09 -7.28 -5.52
CA ASN A 57 -11.87 -6.69 -4.20
C ASN A 57 -10.96 -5.46 -4.24
N ARG A 58 -9.89 -5.49 -5.04
CA ARG A 58 -9.05 -4.32 -5.27
C ARG A 58 -9.86 -3.17 -5.90
N LEU A 59 -10.73 -3.44 -6.88
CA LEU A 59 -11.56 -2.41 -7.50
C LEU A 59 -12.58 -1.80 -6.51
N ILE A 60 -13.07 -2.56 -5.53
CA ILE A 60 -13.91 -2.02 -4.44
C ILE A 60 -13.17 -0.93 -3.67
N LEU A 61 -11.84 -1.01 -3.50
CA LEU A 61 -11.06 0.02 -2.79
C LEU A 61 -11.05 1.38 -3.52
N ASP A 62 -11.21 1.40 -4.85
CA ASP A 62 -11.32 2.67 -5.58
C ASP A 62 -12.59 3.44 -5.16
N LEU A 63 -13.69 2.73 -4.88
CA LEU A 63 -14.98 3.29 -4.45
C LEU A 63 -15.10 3.44 -2.93
N ALA A 64 -14.41 2.60 -2.15
CA ALA A 64 -14.49 2.62 -0.69
C ALA A 64 -13.92 3.92 -0.09
N LYS A 65 -14.38 4.29 1.10
CA LYS A 65 -13.71 5.34 1.89
C LYS A 65 -12.40 4.77 2.42
N GLY A 66 -11.29 5.42 2.05
CA GLY A 66 -9.96 5.12 2.58
C GLY A 66 -9.45 6.30 3.39
N ILE A 67 -8.33 6.10 4.08
CA ILE A 67 -7.60 7.17 4.74
C ILE A 67 -6.93 8.01 3.66
N ILE A 68 -7.16 9.32 3.66
CA ILE A 68 -6.59 10.21 2.66
C ILE A 68 -5.35 10.88 3.23
N ILE A 69 -4.20 10.57 2.65
CA ILE A 69 -3.01 11.40 2.77
C ILE A 69 -3.19 12.55 1.78
N PRO A 70 -3.29 13.81 2.26
CA PRO A 70 -3.63 14.92 1.39
C PRO A 70 -2.52 15.20 0.37
N GLU A 71 -2.87 15.97 -0.66
CA GLU A 71 -1.86 16.56 -1.54
C GLU A 71 -1.10 17.65 -0.77
N HIS A 72 0.20 17.77 -1.00
CA HIS A 72 1.01 18.85 -0.46
C HIS A 72 1.73 19.61 -1.57
N LYS A 73 1.56 20.93 -1.56
CA LYS A 73 2.16 21.83 -2.55
C LYS A 73 3.44 22.42 -1.98
N GLU A 74 4.55 22.16 -2.64
CA GLU A 74 5.83 22.81 -2.41
C GLU A 74 6.10 23.82 -3.53
N PRO A 75 7.03 24.79 -3.35
CA PRO A 75 7.30 25.81 -4.37
C PRO A 75 7.64 25.28 -5.77
N ASN A 76 8.35 24.14 -5.84
CA ASN A 76 8.86 23.57 -7.10
C ASN A 76 8.19 22.26 -7.52
N ARG A 77 7.29 21.70 -6.69
CA ARG A 77 6.65 20.41 -6.97
C ARG A 77 5.37 20.23 -6.17
N VAL A 78 4.55 19.28 -6.61
CA VAL A 78 3.34 18.86 -5.91
C VAL A 78 3.49 17.40 -5.50
N LEU A 79 3.42 17.13 -4.20
CA LEU A 79 3.36 15.79 -3.65
C LEU A 79 1.91 15.31 -3.70
N GLY A 80 1.63 14.39 -4.62
CA GLY A 80 0.27 13.90 -4.87
C GLY A 80 -0.37 13.24 -3.65
N SER A 81 -1.70 13.32 -3.57
CA SER A 81 -2.46 12.62 -2.54
C SER A 81 -2.37 11.10 -2.69
N VAL A 82 -2.54 10.40 -1.57
CA VAL A 82 -2.51 8.94 -1.50
C VAL A 82 -3.74 8.46 -0.73
N LYS A 83 -4.45 7.48 -1.28
CA LYS A 83 -5.51 6.78 -0.58
C LYS A 83 -4.93 5.53 0.06
N ALA A 84 -5.05 5.41 1.37
CA ALA A 84 -4.49 4.31 2.15
C ALA A 84 -5.59 3.48 2.80
N PHE A 85 -5.37 2.17 2.88
CA PHE A 85 -6.28 1.22 3.53
C PHE A 85 -5.50 0.38 4.55
N PRO A 86 -5.83 0.49 5.85
CA PRO A 86 -5.23 -0.38 6.87
C PRO A 86 -5.41 -1.85 6.51
N SER A 87 -4.36 -2.63 6.72
CA SER A 87 -4.31 -4.03 6.30
C SER A 87 -3.36 -4.88 7.16
N SER A 88 -3.43 -6.18 6.98
CA SER A 88 -2.35 -7.11 7.33
C SER A 88 -1.88 -7.84 6.07
N ILE A 89 -0.63 -8.32 6.07
CA ILE A 89 -0.07 -9.15 5.00
C ILE A 89 0.54 -10.41 5.62
N ASN A 90 0.05 -11.58 5.22
CA ASN A 90 0.38 -12.87 5.85
C ASN A 90 0.32 -12.78 7.40
N SER A 91 -0.78 -12.18 7.90
CA SER A 91 -1.03 -11.91 9.32
C SER A 91 -0.06 -10.91 10.01
N ILE A 92 0.90 -10.32 9.29
CA ILE A 92 1.74 -9.24 9.82
C ILE A 92 1.00 -7.91 9.74
N SER A 93 0.95 -7.23 10.88
CA SER A 93 0.39 -5.89 11.06
C SER A 93 1.34 -5.02 11.89
N PRO A 94 1.31 -3.68 11.73
CA PRO A 94 0.47 -2.95 10.79
C PRO A 94 1.04 -2.99 9.35
N ALA A 95 0.14 -2.95 8.38
CA ALA A 95 0.45 -2.69 6.99
C ALA A 95 -0.65 -1.80 6.39
N ALA A 96 -0.41 -1.19 5.23
CA ALA A 96 -1.45 -0.52 4.48
C ALA A 96 -1.25 -0.70 2.97
N ILE A 97 -2.35 -0.95 2.25
CA ILE A 97 -2.37 -0.73 0.80
C ILE A 97 -2.36 0.78 0.58
N VAL A 98 -1.46 1.25 -0.28
CA VAL A 98 -1.42 2.64 -0.74
C VAL A 98 -1.77 2.71 -2.22
N ILE A 99 -2.60 3.68 -2.57
CA ILE A 99 -3.03 3.97 -3.94
C ILE A 99 -2.74 5.45 -4.19
N PRO A 100 -1.61 5.79 -4.83
CA PRO A 100 -1.32 7.15 -5.24
C PRO A 100 -2.38 7.66 -6.21
N ALA A 101 -2.82 8.92 -6.06
CA ALA A 101 -3.76 9.53 -7.00
C ALA A 101 -3.19 9.64 -8.42
N ARG A 102 -1.85 9.70 -8.52
CA ARG A 102 -1.09 9.65 -9.77
C ARG A 102 -0.22 8.40 -9.74
N THR A 103 -0.70 7.31 -10.33
CA THR A 103 0.06 6.06 -10.49
C THR A 103 0.01 5.63 -11.95
N THR A 104 1.10 5.03 -12.43
CA THR A 104 1.20 4.42 -13.77
C THR A 104 0.98 2.91 -13.71
N HIS A 105 0.88 2.33 -12.52
CA HIS A 105 0.64 0.91 -12.35
C HIS A 105 -0.77 0.51 -12.83
N PRO A 106 -0.93 -0.65 -13.49
CA PRO A 106 -2.24 -1.20 -13.77
C PRO A 106 -2.95 -1.55 -12.46
N LYS A 107 -4.29 -1.63 -12.47
CA LYS A 107 -5.10 -1.89 -11.27
C LYS A 107 -4.83 -3.25 -10.60
N SER A 108 -4.22 -4.19 -11.33
CA SER A 108 -3.77 -5.48 -10.81
C SER A 108 -2.50 -5.39 -9.95
N VAL A 109 -1.81 -4.25 -9.92
CA VAL A 109 -0.64 -4.06 -9.06
C VAL A 109 -1.04 -3.20 -7.87
N ILE A 110 -0.73 -3.67 -6.67
CA ILE A 110 -0.90 -2.93 -5.42
C ILE A 110 0.44 -2.70 -4.75
N GLU A 111 0.53 -1.60 -4.01
CA GLU A 111 1.69 -1.23 -3.22
C GLU A 111 1.33 -1.36 -1.74
N ILE A 112 2.15 -2.09 -0.97
CA ILE A 112 2.00 -2.23 0.48
C ILE A 112 3.11 -1.47 1.19
N ILE A 113 2.76 -0.71 2.22
CA ILE A 113 3.69 -0.11 3.18
C ILE A 113 3.52 -0.75 4.56
N SER A 114 4.59 -0.76 5.34
CA SER A 114 4.63 -1.28 6.71
C SER A 114 5.83 -0.65 7.44
N PRO A 115 5.86 -0.56 8.78
CA PRO A 115 7.08 -0.23 9.51
C PRO A 115 8.20 -1.25 9.31
N TYR A 116 7.89 -2.44 8.79
CA TYR A 116 8.87 -3.50 8.55
C TYR A 116 9.34 -3.52 7.10
N TYR A 117 10.60 -3.92 6.89
CA TYR A 117 11.04 -4.38 5.58
C TYR A 117 10.41 -5.75 5.29
N LEU A 118 9.26 -5.74 4.60
CA LEU A 118 8.40 -6.93 4.45
C LEU A 118 9.09 -8.12 3.80
N ARG A 119 10.00 -7.90 2.84
CA ARG A 119 10.73 -9.01 2.18
C ARG A 119 11.57 -9.79 3.18
N GLU A 120 12.27 -9.12 4.08
CA GLU A 120 13.03 -9.79 5.13
C GLU A 120 12.10 -10.37 6.19
N LYS A 121 11.14 -9.58 6.67
CA LYS A 121 10.22 -9.95 7.75
C LYS A 121 9.41 -11.22 7.44
N LEU A 122 9.04 -11.41 6.18
CA LEU A 122 8.26 -12.54 5.69
C LEU A 122 9.08 -13.51 4.82
N SER A 123 10.40 -13.29 4.70
CA SER A 123 11.30 -14.09 3.84
C SER A 123 10.83 -14.21 2.37
N LEU A 124 10.30 -13.13 1.81
CA LEU A 124 9.69 -13.10 0.47
C LEU A 124 10.69 -12.83 -0.65
N LYS A 125 10.50 -13.53 -1.77
CA LYS A 125 11.14 -13.36 -3.07
C LYS A 125 10.10 -13.03 -4.13
N ASP A 126 10.55 -12.59 -5.29
CA ASP A 126 9.65 -12.37 -6.43
C ASP A 126 8.99 -13.69 -6.85
N GLY A 127 7.69 -13.64 -7.10
CA GLY A 127 6.86 -14.80 -7.39
C GLY A 127 6.20 -15.44 -6.17
N ASP A 128 6.65 -15.13 -4.95
CA ASP A 128 6.04 -15.67 -3.72
C ASP A 128 4.63 -15.14 -3.53
N GLU A 129 3.73 -16.01 -3.08
CA GLU A 129 2.34 -15.65 -2.82
C GLU A 129 2.17 -15.01 -1.45
N VAL A 130 1.32 -14.00 -1.41
CA VAL A 130 0.91 -13.33 -0.17
C VAL A 130 -0.61 -13.16 -0.14
N GLU A 131 -1.15 -13.13 1.07
CA GLU A 131 -2.54 -12.80 1.35
C GLU A 131 -2.59 -11.49 2.14
N ILE A 132 -3.45 -10.58 1.70
CA ILE A 132 -3.67 -9.27 2.30
C ILE A 132 -5.12 -9.22 2.79
N GLU A 133 -5.30 -8.94 4.07
CA GLU A 133 -6.60 -8.59 4.65
C GLU A 133 -6.70 -7.07 4.73
N VAL A 134 -7.74 -6.49 4.12
CA VAL A 134 -7.97 -5.04 4.08
C VAL A 134 -9.16 -4.69 4.95
N TYR A 135 -8.96 -3.80 5.92
CA TYR A 135 -9.96 -3.43 6.91
C TYR A 135 -10.70 -2.15 6.46
N LEU A 136 -11.99 -2.29 6.14
CA LEU A 136 -12.91 -1.22 5.74
C LEU A 136 -13.89 -0.83 6.85
#